data_AF-A0A246K5C3-F1
#
_entry.id   AF-A0A246K5C3-F1
#
_cell.length_a   1.000
_cell.length_b   1.000
_cell.length_c   1.000
_cell.angle_alpha   90.00
_cell.angle_beta   90.00
_cell.angle_gamma   90.00
#
_symmetry.space_group_name_H-M   'P 1'
#
loop_
_entity.id
_entity.type
_entity.pdbx_description
1 polymer ?
#
loop_
_entity_poly.entity_id
_entity_poly.type
_entity_poly.pdbx_seq_one_letter_code
_entity_poly.pdbx_strand_id
1 'polypeptide(L)'
;MPDRAYRAAPPGALRAEPLGELTAIFDRRSMQTHLVVSPMPEMLNAMDDVPCDATALTARLAAVFDLDGEGDTRAIIAERLGELAAMGLVERA
;
A
#
# COMPACT_ATOMS: atom_id res chain seq x y z
N MET A 1 -6.96 13.18 -15.25
CA MET A 1 -6.00 12.10 -15.55
C MET A 1 -6.50 10.89 -14.78
N PRO A 2 -6.73 9.73 -15.39
CA PRO A 2 -7.08 8.52 -14.63
C PRO A 2 -5.95 8.26 -13.62
N ASP A 3 -6.30 7.90 -12.37
CA ASP A 3 -5.29 7.53 -11.38
C ASP A 3 -4.48 6.35 -11.92
N ARG A 4 -3.17 6.38 -11.68
CA ARG A 4 -2.28 5.28 -12.12
C ARG A 4 -2.64 4.03 -11.33
N ALA A 5 -2.79 2.91 -12.03
CA ALA A 5 -2.97 1.62 -11.38
C ALA A 5 -1.62 1.10 -10.85
N TYR A 6 -1.67 0.51 -9.66
CA TYR A 6 -0.53 -0.14 -9.02
C TYR A 6 -0.90 -1.57 -8.65
N ARG A 7 0.08 -2.47 -8.68
CA ARG A 7 -0.05 -3.87 -8.28
C ARG A 7 0.94 -4.16 -7.16
N ALA A 8 0.48 -4.83 -6.11
CA ALA A 8 1.37 -5.29 -5.05
C ALA A 8 2.33 -6.37 -5.55
N ALA A 9 3.45 -6.53 -4.85
CA ALA A 9 4.36 -7.65 -5.11
C ALA A 9 3.61 -9.00 -5.00
N PRO A 10 4.03 -10.02 -5.78
CA PRO A 10 3.29 -11.27 -5.86
C PRO A 10 3.20 -11.98 -4.49
N PRO A 11 2.17 -12.80 -4.27
CA PRO A 11 1.98 -13.53 -3.01
C PRO A 11 3.25 -14.29 -2.59
N GLY A 12 3.66 -14.10 -1.35
CA GLY A 12 4.87 -14.72 -0.79
C GLY A 12 6.19 -14.04 -1.15
N ALA A 13 6.20 -12.98 -1.98
CA ALA A 13 7.39 -12.17 -2.21
C ALA A 13 7.70 -11.23 -1.03
N LEU A 14 6.68 -10.76 -0.32
CA LEU A 14 6.81 -9.91 0.86
C LEU A 14 6.51 -10.71 2.13
N ARG A 15 7.31 -10.50 3.17
CA ARG A 15 7.02 -10.95 4.53
C ARG A 15 6.92 -9.74 5.44
N ALA A 16 5.75 -9.50 6.00
CA ALA A 16 5.51 -8.43 6.97
C ALA A 16 5.55 -8.99 8.40
N GLU A 17 6.26 -8.32 9.29
CA GLU A 17 6.32 -8.62 10.72
C GLU A 17 6.11 -7.33 11.54
N PRO A 18 5.10 -7.27 12.42
CA PRO A 18 4.86 -6.10 13.25
C PRO A 18 5.93 -5.98 14.36
N LEU A 19 6.42 -4.76 14.59
CA LEU A 19 7.44 -4.41 15.60
C LEU A 19 6.91 -3.36 16.59
N GLY A 20 5.62 -3.42 16.92
CA GLY A 20 4.92 -2.37 17.69
C GLY A 20 4.26 -1.38 16.74
N GLU A 21 4.69 -0.11 16.78
CA GLU A 21 4.14 0.97 15.94
C GLU A 21 4.65 0.94 14.48
N LEU A 22 5.72 0.17 14.25
CA LEU A 22 6.34 -0.04 12.94
C LEU A 22 6.04 -1.45 12.43
N THR A 23 6.03 -1.63 11.12
CA THR A 23 6.02 -2.95 10.47
C THR A 23 7.27 -3.11 9.62
N ALA A 24 7.98 -4.22 9.82
CA ALA A 24 9.10 -4.59 8.96
C ALA A 24 8.59 -5.44 7.80
N ILE A 25 8.82 -4.98 6.57
CA ILE A 25 8.47 -5.67 5.34
C ILE A 25 9.75 -6.13 4.66
N PHE A 26 10.00 -7.43 4.69
CA PHE A 26 11.10 -8.04 3.95
C PHE A 26 10.66 -8.40 2.53
N ASP A 27 11.32 -7.83 1.52
CA ASP A 27 11.13 -8.19 0.12
C ASP A 27 12.16 -9.24 -0.31
N ARG A 28 11.70 -10.45 -0.62
CA ARG A 28 12.54 -11.57 -1.05
C ARG A 28 13.18 -11.36 -2.41
N ARG A 29 12.63 -10.49 -3.26
CA ARG A 29 13.14 -10.22 -4.61
C ARG A 29 14.38 -9.34 -4.56
N SER A 30 14.37 -8.33 -3.69
CA SER A 30 15.45 -7.37 -3.51
C SER A 30 16.37 -7.70 -2.32
N MET A 31 15.95 -8.61 -1.44
CA MET A 31 16.60 -8.93 -0.16
C MET A 31 16.72 -7.71 0.78
N GLN A 32 15.82 -6.74 0.65
CA GLN A 32 15.77 -5.54 1.49
C GLN A 32 14.66 -5.64 2.54
N THR A 33 14.89 -5.01 3.69
CA THR A 33 13.88 -4.84 4.74
C THR A 33 13.46 -3.38 4.80
N HIS A 34 12.17 -3.13 4.55
CA HIS A 34 11.55 -1.81 4.62
C HIS A 34 10.87 -1.67 5.97
N LEU A 35 11.18 -0.60 6.70
CA LEU A 35 10.47 -0.24 7.93
C LEU A 35 9.42 0.80 7.58
N VAL A 36 8.15 0.46 7.78
CA VAL A 36 7.01 1.30 7.41
C VAL A 36 6.06 1.49 8.58
N VAL A 37 5.26 2.56 8.52
CA VAL A 37 4.20 2.88 9.48
C VAL A 37 2.85 2.91 8.79
N SER A 38 1.78 2.95 9.58
CA SER A 38 0.43 3.18 9.08
C SER A 38 0.37 4.46 8.21
N PRO A 39 -0.36 4.48 7.07
CA PRO A 39 -1.25 3.44 6.56
C PRO A 39 -0.60 2.45 5.56
N MET A 40 0.73 2.37 5.47
CA MET A 40 1.38 1.61 4.39
C MET A 40 1.14 0.09 4.42
N PRO A 41 1.28 -0.61 5.56
CA PRO A 41 0.92 -2.02 5.66
C PRO A 41 -0.54 -2.29 5.31
N GLU A 42 -1.43 -1.42 5.76
CA GLU A 42 -2.89 -1.50 5.54
C GLU A 42 -3.23 -1.33 4.07
N MET A 43 -2.54 -0.38 3.40
CA MET A 43 -2.63 -0.21 1.95
C MET A 43 -2.21 -1.48 1.23
N LEU A 44 -1.03 -2.04 1.52
CA LEU A 44 -0.56 -3.28 0.89
C LEU A 44 -1.53 -4.46 1.09
N ASN A 45 -2.07 -4.62 2.30
CA ASN A 45 -3.07 -5.64 2.59
C ASN A 45 -4.39 -5.43 1.81
N ALA A 46 -4.81 -4.17 1.61
CA ALA A 46 -6.02 -3.85 0.86
C ALA A 46 -5.87 -3.95 -0.66
N MET A 47 -4.63 -3.91 -1.19
CA MET A 47 -4.37 -4.13 -2.62
C MET A 47 -4.63 -5.59 -3.02
N ASP A 48 -4.26 -6.54 -2.16
CA ASP A 48 -4.31 -7.98 -2.43
C ASP A 48 -3.60 -8.31 -3.78
N ASP A 49 -4.02 -9.33 -4.52
CA ASP A 49 -3.47 -9.67 -5.86
C ASP A 49 -4.16 -8.92 -7.03
N VAL A 50 -4.91 -7.85 -6.73
CA VAL A 50 -5.67 -7.09 -7.73
C VAL A 50 -5.07 -5.69 -7.92
N PRO A 51 -4.72 -5.29 -9.15
CA PRO A 51 -4.31 -3.92 -9.42
C PRO A 51 -5.38 -2.93 -8.96
N CYS A 52 -4.97 -1.90 -8.26
CA CYS A 52 -5.86 -0.83 -7.86
C CYS A 52 -5.20 0.53 -8.06
N ASP A 53 -6.03 1.51 -8.36
CA ASP A 53 -5.64 2.92 -8.36
C ASP A 53 -5.94 3.56 -7.00
N ALA A 54 -5.57 4.83 -6.82
CA ALA A 54 -5.79 5.51 -5.54
C ALA A 54 -7.27 5.60 -5.17
N THR A 55 -8.16 5.77 -6.16
CA THR A 55 -9.60 5.83 -5.95
C THR A 55 -10.16 4.50 -5.42
N ALA A 56 -9.82 3.39 -6.06
CA ALA A 56 -10.23 2.06 -5.64
C ALA A 56 -9.66 1.69 -4.27
N LEU A 57 -8.39 2.02 -4.00
CA LEU A 57 -7.76 1.74 -2.71
C LEU A 57 -8.39 2.57 -1.58
N THR A 58 -8.67 3.85 -1.82
CA THR A 58 -9.38 4.69 -0.83
C THR A 58 -10.77 4.12 -0.52
N ALA A 59 -11.53 3.67 -1.52
CA ALA A 59 -12.84 3.05 -1.29
C ALA A 59 -12.74 1.76 -0.45
N ARG A 60 -11.74 0.91 -0.73
CA ARG A 60 -11.48 -0.30 0.06
C ARG A 60 -11.11 0.02 1.50
N LEU A 61 -10.21 0.98 1.71
CA LEU A 61 -9.77 1.38 3.04
C LEU A 61 -10.91 2.05 3.83
N ALA A 62 -11.75 2.88 3.20
CA ALA A 62 -12.91 3.46 3.85
C ALA A 62 -13.89 2.39 4.34
N ALA A 63 -14.10 1.32 3.57
CA ALA A 63 -14.97 0.22 3.98
C ALA A 63 -14.41 -0.62 5.14
N VAL A 64 -13.08 -0.67 5.30
CA VAL A 64 -12.41 -1.49 6.35
C VAL A 64 -12.17 -0.69 7.62
N PHE A 65 -11.83 0.59 7.51
CA PHE A 65 -11.40 1.44 8.61
C PHE A 65 -12.44 2.49 9.02
N ASP A 66 -13.64 2.46 8.42
CA ASP A 66 -14.72 3.42 8.64
C ASP A 66 -14.23 4.87 8.55
N LEU A 67 -13.46 5.15 7.48
CA LEU A 67 -12.91 6.47 7.24
C LEU A 67 -14.05 7.40 6.80
N ASP A 68 -14.61 8.17 7.74
CA ASP A 68 -15.50 9.27 7.43
C ASP A 68 -14.76 10.25 6.50
N GLY A 69 -15.27 10.39 5.28
CA GLY A 69 -14.62 11.05 4.14
C GLY A 69 -14.45 12.57 4.26
N GLU A 70 -14.05 13.08 5.42
CA GLU A 70 -13.70 14.48 5.62
C GLU A 70 -12.20 14.71 5.34
N GLY A 71 -11.85 14.85 4.05
CA GLY A 71 -10.52 15.32 3.65
C GLY A 71 -10.00 14.79 2.33
N ASP A 72 -8.79 15.22 1.97
CA ASP A 72 -8.05 14.83 0.76
C ASP A 72 -7.41 13.43 0.90
N THR A 73 -8.13 12.49 1.53
CA THR A 73 -7.71 11.11 1.80
C THR A 73 -7.22 10.42 0.52
N ARG A 74 -7.88 10.69 -0.61
CA ARG A 74 -7.45 10.18 -1.91
C ARG A 74 -6.07 10.69 -2.32
N ALA A 75 -5.76 11.97 -2.11
CA ALA A 75 -4.43 12.51 -2.44
C ALA A 75 -3.35 11.92 -1.53
N ILE A 76 -3.63 11.74 -0.24
CA ILE A 76 -2.71 11.07 0.70
C ILE A 76 -2.44 9.64 0.24
N ILE A 77 -3.49 8.88 -0.12
CA ILE A 77 -3.34 7.51 -0.62
C ILE A 77 -2.57 7.49 -1.95
N ALA A 78 -2.80 8.44 -2.85
CA ALA A 78 -2.05 8.56 -4.10
C ALA A 78 -0.55 8.83 -3.87
N GLU A 79 -0.22 9.69 -2.92
CA GLU A 79 1.17 9.98 -2.52
C GLU A 79 1.83 8.74 -1.93
N ARG A 80 1.17 8.07 -0.97
CA ARG A 80 1.68 6.84 -0.34
C ARG A 80 1.84 5.69 -1.33
N LEU A 81 0.97 5.57 -2.33
CA LEU A 81 1.15 4.62 -3.45
C LEU A 81 2.41 4.93 -4.26
N GLY A 82 2.69 6.22 -4.51
CA GLY A 82 3.91 6.66 -5.16
C GLY A 82 5.17 6.29 -4.38
N GLU A 83 5.14 6.46 -3.06
CA GLU A 83 6.22 6.07 -2.15
C GLU A 83 6.44 4.55 -2.12
N LEU A 84 5.36 3.75 -2.01
CA LEU A 84 5.45 2.29 -2.09
C LEU A 84 6.09 1.85 -3.42
N ALA A 85 5.77 2.54 -4.52
CA ALA A 85 6.34 2.25 -5.82
C ALA A 85 7.82 2.63 -5.88
N ALA A 86 8.21 3.74 -5.24
CA ALA A 86 9.61 4.14 -5.12
C ALA A 86 10.43 3.16 -4.26
N MET A 87 9.80 2.54 -3.24
CA MET A 87 10.39 1.48 -2.43
C MET A 87 10.46 0.13 -3.16
N GLY A 88 9.75 -0.05 -4.28
CA GLY A 88 9.66 -1.31 -5.02
C GLY A 88 8.68 -2.33 -4.41
N LEU A 89 7.90 -1.93 -3.40
CA LEU A 89 6.89 -2.77 -2.75
C LEU A 89 5.64 -2.95 -3.62
N VAL A 90 5.37 -1.98 -4.50
CA VAL A 90 4.33 -2.05 -5.53
C VAL A 90 4.92 -1.68 -6.89
N GLU A 91 4.32 -2.18 -7.96
CA GLU A 91 4.71 -1.88 -9.33
C GLU A 91 3.58 -1.14 -10.04
N ARG A 92 3.90 -0.31 -11.02
CA ARG A 92 2.89 0.33 -11.87
C ARG A 92 2.34 -0.73 -12.84
N ALA A 93 1.01 -0.86 -12.91
CA ALA A 93 0.32 -1.78 -13.80
C ALA A 93 0.10 -1.18 -15.20
#